data_AF-A0A3D0ZDK7-F1
#
_entry.id   AF-A0A3D0ZDK7-F1
#
_cell.length_a   1.000
_cell.length_b   1.000
_cell.length_c   1.000
_cell.angle_alpha   90.00
_cell.angle_beta   90.00
_cell.angle_gamma   90.00
#
_symmetry.space_group_name_H-M   'P 1'
#
loop_
_entity.id
_entity.type
_entity.pdbx_description
1 polymer ?
#
loop_
_entity_poly.entity_id
_entity_poly.type
_entity_poly.pdbx_seq_one_letter_code
_entity_poly.pdbx_strand_id
1 'polypeptide(L)'
;MMPEMDGIEAARIIREIGTEYARNIPIIALTANAIVGNEEMFLTKGFQDFISKPVDMMKLDAVLRRWVGGKNTKDETSLPSSAARAPGNEKSPLEGIAINGLELDKALARFGGDEEILIDVLRSYTGSVPSLINSLRKYIAEENFESYAIDIHGIKGASYGICAQETGKAAEELEMAAKAGDFDTIKQKHSAFEKNAETLLNDLRQLIDRIDDAVRKPAAASPDPSLLAELRAACEAF
;
A
#
# COMPACT_ATOMS: atom_id res chain seq x y z
N MET A 1 13.86 -10.15 -2.66
CA MET A 1 13.65 -10.77 -4.00
C MET A 1 12.59 -11.85 -3.85
N MET A 2 11.94 -12.28 -4.93
CA MET A 2 11.05 -13.44 -4.85
C MET A 2 11.87 -14.67 -4.41
N PRO A 3 11.38 -15.49 -3.47
CA PRO A 3 12.04 -16.74 -3.10
C PRO A 3 12.03 -17.71 -4.30
N GLU A 4 13.07 -18.54 -4.40
CA GLU A 4 13.23 -19.63 -5.38
C GLU A 4 13.47 -19.21 -6.85
N MET A 5 12.68 -18.27 -7.38
CA MET A 5 12.71 -17.88 -8.80
C MET A 5 12.56 -16.38 -8.95
N ASP A 6 13.39 -15.75 -9.78
CA ASP A 6 13.26 -14.33 -10.09
C ASP A 6 12.21 -14.05 -11.19
N GLY A 7 11.83 -12.78 -11.35
CA GLY A 7 10.77 -12.40 -12.28
C GLY A 7 11.14 -12.60 -13.75
N ILE A 8 12.44 -12.52 -14.09
CA ILE A 8 12.93 -12.71 -15.46
C ILE A 8 12.79 -14.17 -15.83
N GLU A 9 13.20 -15.06 -14.93
CA GLU A 9 13.07 -16.50 -15.11
C GLU A 9 11.60 -16.92 -15.21
N ALA A 10 10.73 -16.35 -14.37
CA ALA A 10 9.28 -16.58 -14.48
C ALA A 10 8.72 -16.15 -15.85
N ALA A 11 9.11 -14.97 -16.34
CA ALA A 11 8.67 -14.49 -17.65
C ALA A 11 9.17 -15.40 -18.78
N ARG A 12 10.43 -15.85 -18.71
CA ARG A 12 11.01 -16.80 -19.67
C ARG A 12 10.20 -18.09 -19.71
N ILE A 13 9.93 -18.70 -18.56
CA ILE A 13 9.14 -19.94 -18.45
C ILE A 13 7.75 -19.75 -19.05
N ILE A 14 7.07 -18.63 -18.77
CA ILE A 14 5.76 -18.34 -19.36
C ILE A 14 5.85 -18.32 -20.90
N ARG A 15 6.87 -17.66 -21.47
CA ARG A 15 7.03 -17.61 -22.94
C ARG A 15 7.32 -19.00 -23.55
N GLU A 16 8.00 -19.86 -22.81
CA GLU A 16 8.36 -21.23 -23.25
C GLU A 16 7.20 -22.23 -23.25
N ILE A 17 6.08 -21.92 -22.56
CA ILE A 17 4.86 -22.74 -22.62
C ILE A 17 4.38 -22.93 -24.07
N GLY A 18 4.69 -21.99 -24.97
CA GLY A 18 4.55 -22.17 -26.42
C GLY A 18 3.12 -22.10 -26.96
N THR A 19 2.11 -21.89 -26.10
CA THR A 19 0.74 -21.61 -26.52
C THR A 19 0.60 -20.19 -27.07
N GLU A 20 -0.38 -19.97 -27.95
CA GLU A 20 -0.68 -18.63 -28.48
C GLU A 20 -0.98 -17.64 -27.35
N TYR A 21 -1.71 -18.08 -26.32
CA TYR A 21 -1.99 -17.29 -25.13
C TYR A 21 -0.71 -16.90 -24.38
N ALA A 22 0.17 -17.86 -24.07
CA ALA A 22 1.36 -17.59 -23.29
C ALA A 22 2.39 -16.70 -24.01
N ARG A 23 2.39 -16.69 -25.36
CA ARG A 23 3.21 -15.76 -26.16
C ARG A 23 2.68 -14.34 -26.12
N ASN A 24 1.37 -14.16 -26.03
CA ASN A 24 0.71 -12.86 -26.19
C ASN A 24 0.19 -12.24 -24.89
N ILE A 25 0.13 -13.00 -23.78
CA ILE A 25 -0.30 -12.45 -22.49
C ILE A 25 0.65 -11.32 -22.06
N PRO A 26 0.13 -10.11 -21.76
CA PRO A 26 0.95 -9.02 -21.27
C PRO A 26 1.58 -9.37 -19.91
N ILE A 27 2.90 -9.25 -19.81
CA ILE A 27 3.64 -9.40 -18.55
C ILE A 27 4.24 -8.03 -18.21
N ILE A 28 3.84 -7.46 -17.08
CA ILE A 28 4.28 -6.15 -16.60
C ILE A 28 5.22 -6.34 -15.41
N ALA A 29 6.44 -5.81 -15.51
CA ALA A 29 7.43 -5.92 -14.43
C ALA A 29 7.17 -4.89 -13.32
N LEU A 30 7.19 -5.29 -12.05
CA LEU A 30 7.24 -4.35 -10.93
C LEU A 30 8.69 -4.23 -10.42
N THR A 31 9.35 -3.11 -10.70
CA THR A 31 10.80 -2.93 -10.44
C THR A 31 11.09 -1.88 -9.38
N ALA A 32 12.03 -2.16 -8.47
CA ALA A 32 12.54 -1.13 -7.55
C ALA A 32 13.52 -0.16 -8.24
N ASN A 33 13.99 -0.48 -9.45
CA ASN A 33 15.03 0.25 -10.16
C ASN A 33 14.51 0.64 -11.56
N ALA A 34 13.67 1.67 -11.61
CA ALA A 34 13.15 2.25 -12.85
C ALA A 34 14.14 3.30 -13.38
N ILE A 35 15.33 2.87 -13.78
CA ILE A 35 16.30 3.74 -14.44
C ILE A 35 15.91 3.85 -15.92
N VAL A 36 15.85 5.08 -16.42
CA VAL A 36 15.63 5.41 -17.84
C VAL A 36 16.64 4.63 -18.71
N GLY A 37 16.15 3.86 -19.68
CA GLY A 37 16.97 3.00 -20.54
C GLY A 37 16.83 1.48 -20.30
N ASN A 38 16.15 1.06 -19.23
CA ASN A 38 15.87 -0.37 -18.98
C ASN A 38 14.67 -0.92 -19.78
N GLU A 39 13.98 -0.10 -20.58
CA GLU A 39 12.87 -0.50 -21.44
C GLU A 39 13.26 -1.65 -22.39
N GLU A 40 14.40 -1.51 -23.07
CA GLU A 40 14.94 -2.56 -23.95
C GLU A 40 15.30 -3.84 -23.18
N MET A 41 15.81 -3.71 -21.95
CA MET A 41 16.13 -4.86 -21.10
C MET A 41 14.86 -5.65 -20.72
N PHE A 42 13.76 -4.98 -20.38
CA PHE A 42 12.52 -5.66 -20.05
C PHE A 42 11.85 -6.27 -21.30
N LEU A 43 11.86 -5.55 -22.42
CA LEU A 43 11.34 -6.05 -23.70
C LEU A 43 12.08 -7.32 -24.17
N THR A 44 13.42 -7.30 -24.13
CA THR A 44 14.24 -8.46 -24.52
C THR A 44 14.06 -9.67 -23.61
N LYS A 45 13.63 -9.46 -22.36
CA LYS A 45 13.34 -10.51 -21.37
C LYS A 45 11.88 -10.98 -21.39
N GLY A 46 11.10 -10.55 -22.38
CA GLY A 46 9.73 -11.03 -22.60
C GLY A 46 8.65 -10.27 -21.85
N PHE A 47 8.96 -9.12 -21.26
CA PHE A 47 7.98 -8.21 -20.65
C PHE A 47 7.45 -7.21 -21.68
N GLN A 48 6.26 -6.68 -21.43
CA GLN A 48 5.62 -5.66 -22.27
C GLN A 48 5.77 -4.25 -21.72
N ASP A 49 5.88 -4.12 -20.39
CA ASP A 49 5.98 -2.83 -19.71
C ASP A 49 6.56 -3.03 -18.31
N PHE A 50 6.77 -1.92 -17.60
CA PHE A 50 7.20 -1.95 -16.21
C PHE A 50 6.59 -0.81 -15.39
N ILE A 51 6.47 -1.02 -14.08
CA ILE A 51 6.04 -0.02 -13.11
C ILE A 51 7.07 0.00 -11.98
N SER A 52 7.52 1.20 -11.63
CA SER A 52 8.41 1.41 -10.48
C SER A 52 7.70 1.07 -9.18
N LYS A 53 8.39 0.42 -8.24
CA LYS A 53 7.97 0.32 -6.83
C LYS A 53 8.43 1.58 -6.06
N PRO A 54 7.65 2.08 -5.09
CA PRO A 54 6.28 1.67 -4.77
C PRO A 54 5.30 1.96 -5.91
N VAL A 55 4.29 1.10 -6.07
CA VAL A 55 3.35 1.18 -7.18
C VAL A 55 2.53 2.48 -7.06
N ASP A 56 2.48 3.21 -8.16
CA ASP A 56 1.66 4.40 -8.32
C ASP A 56 0.35 3.99 -9.02
N MET A 57 -0.80 4.30 -8.41
CA MET A 57 -2.09 3.83 -8.93
C MET A 57 -2.45 4.47 -10.26
N MET A 58 -2.06 5.73 -10.50
CA MET A 58 -2.29 6.37 -11.79
C MET A 58 -1.45 5.71 -12.89
N LYS A 59 -0.18 5.38 -12.59
CA LYS A 59 0.66 4.63 -13.54
C LYS A 59 0.13 3.23 -13.79
N LEU A 60 -0.34 2.55 -12.74
CA LEU A 60 -0.95 1.23 -12.86
C LEU A 60 -2.20 1.27 -13.74
N ASP A 61 -3.12 2.21 -13.49
CA ASP A 61 -4.31 2.40 -14.31
C ASP A 61 -3.95 2.65 -15.79
N ALA A 62 -2.98 3.53 -16.06
CA ALA A 62 -2.52 3.80 -17.42
C ALA A 62 -1.97 2.54 -18.13
N VAL A 63 -1.19 1.72 -17.42
CA VAL A 63 -0.65 0.46 -17.95
C VAL A 63 -1.74 -0.58 -18.16
N LEU A 64 -2.68 -0.71 -17.22
CA LEU A 64 -3.82 -1.62 -17.35
C LEU A 64 -4.72 -1.22 -18.52
N ARG A 65 -5.03 0.07 -18.68
CA ARG A 65 -5.80 0.56 -19.84
C ARG A 65 -5.09 0.27 -21.16
N ARG A 66 -3.76 0.36 -21.20
CA ARG A 66 -2.95 0.05 -22.38
C ARG A 66 -3.01 -1.42 -22.77
N TRP A 67 -2.93 -2.33 -21.80
CA TRP A 67 -2.73 -3.76 -22.07
C TRP A 67 -3.97 -4.64 -21.87
N VAL A 68 -4.94 -4.18 -21.08
CA VAL A 68 -6.21 -4.88 -20.77
C VAL A 68 -7.39 -4.17 -21.41
N GLY A 69 -7.34 -2.83 -21.53
CA GLY A 69 -8.36 -2.06 -22.22
C GLY A 69 -8.44 -2.45 -23.70
N GLY A 70 -9.52 -3.14 -24.08
CA GLY A 70 -9.76 -3.52 -25.48
C GLY A 70 -9.69 -2.30 -26.41
N LYS A 71 -9.35 -2.51 -27.69
CA LYS A 71 -9.17 -1.48 -28.73
C LYS A 71 -10.36 -0.53 -28.99
N ASN A 72 -11.42 -0.56 -28.18
CA ASN A 72 -12.62 0.26 -28.31
C ASN A 72 -13.05 0.88 -26.97
N THR A 73 -12.26 1.80 -26.43
CA THR A 73 -12.79 2.87 -25.56
C THR A 73 -11.93 4.12 -25.72
N LYS A 74 -12.20 4.87 -26.80
CA LYS A 74 -12.07 6.32 -26.74
C LYS A 74 -13.25 6.82 -25.90
N ASP A 75 -13.20 6.65 -24.59
CA ASP A 75 -14.12 7.37 -23.69
C ASP A 75 -13.49 7.52 -22.30
N GLU A 76 -13.34 8.80 -21.98
CA GLU A 76 -13.31 9.44 -20.67
C GLU A 76 -12.19 9.09 -19.67
N THR A 77 -11.28 10.06 -19.57
CA THR A 77 -10.56 10.46 -18.35
C THR A 77 -11.53 10.70 -17.19
N SER A 78 -11.91 9.63 -16.51
CA SER A 78 -12.24 9.66 -15.10
C SER A 78 -12.18 8.23 -14.57
N LEU A 79 -11.46 8.05 -13.47
CA LEU A 79 -11.67 6.87 -12.63
C LEU A 79 -13.17 6.84 -12.28
N PRO A 80 -13.83 5.66 -12.22
CA PRO A 80 -15.07 5.58 -11.48
C PRO A 80 -14.72 5.98 -10.05
N SER A 81 -15.05 7.22 -9.70
CA SER A 81 -15.05 7.67 -8.33
C SER A 81 -16.07 6.77 -7.64
N SER A 82 -15.58 5.76 -6.93
CA SER A 82 -16.37 5.06 -5.93
C SER A 82 -16.54 5.99 -4.72
N ALA A 83 -17.09 7.16 -4.97
CA ALA A 83 -17.53 8.12 -3.99
C ALA A 83 -18.57 9.01 -4.68
N ALA A 84 -19.69 8.39 -5.07
CA ALA A 84 -20.97 9.11 -5.01
C ALA A 84 -21.27 9.39 -3.51
N ARG A 85 -20.46 10.25 -2.88
CA ARG A 85 -20.87 10.94 -1.67
C ARG A 85 -21.96 11.91 -2.11
N ALA A 86 -23.13 11.76 -1.49
CA ALA A 86 -24.20 12.74 -1.61
C ALA A 86 -23.63 14.14 -1.32
N PRO A 87 -24.18 15.23 -1.89
CA PRO A 87 -23.76 16.59 -1.58
C PRO A 87 -24.12 16.90 -0.13
N GLY A 88 -23.20 16.57 0.77
CA GLY A 88 -23.22 16.82 2.19
C GLY A 88 -21.82 17.24 2.59
N ASN A 89 -21.73 18.36 3.31
CA ASN A 89 -20.53 19.13 3.63
C ASN A 89 -19.61 18.41 4.65
N GLU A 90 -19.41 17.10 4.52
CA GLU A 90 -18.59 16.30 5.42
C GLU A 90 -17.11 16.58 5.13
N LYS A 91 -16.44 17.24 6.08
CA LYS A 91 -15.00 17.46 6.07
C LYS A 91 -14.27 16.15 5.86
N SER A 92 -13.17 16.18 5.11
CA SER A 92 -12.32 15.02 4.90
C SER A 92 -11.85 14.48 6.27
N PRO A 93 -11.94 13.16 6.53
CA PRO A 93 -11.38 12.55 7.73
C PRO A 93 -9.88 12.77 7.89
N LEU A 94 -9.18 13.16 6.81
CA LEU A 94 -7.75 13.43 6.75
C LEU A 94 -7.43 14.94 6.80
N GLU A 95 -8.44 15.81 6.82
CA GLU A 95 -8.25 17.27 6.77
C GLU A 95 -7.51 17.80 8.00
N GLY A 96 -6.42 18.54 7.77
CA GLY A 96 -5.61 19.17 8.83
C GLY A 96 -4.80 18.17 9.67
N ILE A 97 -4.67 16.92 9.21
CA ILE A 97 -3.91 15.89 9.91
C ILE A 97 -2.44 15.97 9.49
N ALA A 98 -1.58 16.17 10.48
CA ALA A 98 -0.13 16.09 10.31
C ALA A 98 0.39 14.91 11.14
N ILE A 99 1.06 13.97 10.46
CA ILE A 99 1.75 12.85 11.10
C ILE A 99 3.24 13.02 10.81
N ASN A 100 4.03 12.98 11.88
CA ASN A 100 5.47 13.13 11.74
C ASN A 100 6.04 11.97 10.91
N GLY A 101 6.85 12.32 9.91
CA GLY A 101 7.46 11.33 9.01
C GLY A 101 6.54 10.79 7.92
N LEU A 102 5.29 11.29 7.80
CA LEU A 102 4.34 10.89 6.74
C LEU A 102 3.98 12.09 5.85
N GLU A 103 4.25 11.97 4.55
CA GLU A 103 3.84 12.97 3.56
C GLU A 103 2.41 12.68 3.07
N LEU A 104 1.41 13.01 3.89
CA LEU A 104 0.01 12.61 3.67
C LEU A 104 -0.56 13.07 2.33
N ASP A 105 -0.31 14.32 1.92
CA ASP A 105 -0.77 14.84 0.62
C ASP A 105 -0.22 14.04 -0.56
N LYS A 106 1.06 13.64 -0.48
CA LYS A 106 1.70 12.83 -1.53
C LYS A 106 1.17 11.39 -1.51
N ALA A 107 0.89 10.85 -0.32
CA ALA A 107 0.27 9.54 -0.20
C ALA A 107 -1.13 9.55 -0.84
N LEU A 108 -1.95 10.55 -0.54
CA LEU A 108 -3.28 10.70 -1.13
C LEU A 108 -3.24 10.87 -2.65
N ALA A 109 -2.32 11.70 -3.15
CA ALA A 109 -2.11 11.86 -4.59
C ALA A 109 -1.71 10.54 -5.29
N ARG A 110 -0.90 9.70 -4.64
CA ARG A 110 -0.51 8.37 -5.16
C ARG A 110 -1.71 7.43 -5.34
N PHE A 111 -2.75 7.59 -4.54
CA PHE A 111 -4.01 6.85 -4.64
C PHE A 111 -5.10 7.61 -5.40
N GLY A 112 -4.73 8.62 -6.22
CA GLY A 112 -5.68 9.33 -7.07
C GLY A 112 -6.64 10.25 -6.33
N GLY A 113 -6.34 10.61 -5.07
CA GLY A 113 -7.26 11.39 -4.23
C GLY A 113 -8.27 10.53 -3.45
N ASP A 114 -8.17 9.20 -3.53
CA ASP A 114 -9.08 8.30 -2.83
C ASP A 114 -8.64 8.09 -1.37
N GLU A 115 -9.36 8.75 -0.45
CA GLU A 115 -9.07 8.68 0.99
C GLU A 115 -9.40 7.31 1.58
N GLU A 116 -10.43 6.61 1.09
CA GLU A 116 -10.83 5.30 1.61
C GLU A 116 -9.73 4.27 1.32
N ILE A 117 -9.22 4.26 0.08
CA ILE A 117 -8.09 3.41 -0.30
C ILE A 117 -6.85 3.75 0.53
N LEU A 118 -6.53 5.03 0.72
CA LEU A 118 -5.39 5.42 1.55
C LEU A 118 -5.56 4.93 2.99
N ILE A 119 -6.73 5.10 3.59
CA ILE A 119 -7.03 4.63 4.95
C ILE A 119 -6.85 3.11 5.05
N ASP A 120 -7.32 2.34 4.07
CA ASP A 120 -7.13 0.89 4.06
C ASP A 120 -5.66 0.47 3.92
N VAL A 121 -4.86 1.22 3.15
CA VAL A 121 -3.42 1.02 3.07
C VAL A 121 -2.74 1.35 4.40
N LEU A 122 -3.14 2.43 5.08
CA LEU A 122 -2.63 2.78 6.42
C LEU A 122 -3.02 1.70 7.45
N ARG A 123 -4.25 1.17 7.40
CA ARG A 123 -4.67 0.02 8.23
C ARG A 123 -3.81 -1.20 7.97
N SER A 124 -3.57 -1.54 6.70
CA SER A 124 -2.69 -2.64 6.32
C SER A 124 -1.28 -2.46 6.90
N TYR A 125 -0.71 -1.26 6.78
CA TYR A 125 0.60 -0.91 7.35
C TYR A 125 0.64 -1.11 8.87
N THR A 126 -0.34 -0.58 9.61
CA THR A 126 -0.42 -0.71 11.07
C THR A 126 -0.68 -2.14 11.56
N GLY A 127 -1.26 -2.99 10.71
CA GLY A 127 -1.48 -4.41 10.96
C GLY A 127 -0.25 -5.28 10.69
N SER A 128 0.54 -5.00 9.64
CA SER A 128 1.63 -5.88 9.20
C SER A 128 3.01 -5.48 9.74
N VAL A 129 3.34 -4.20 9.85
CA VAL A 129 4.70 -3.75 10.23
C VAL A 129 5.10 -4.14 11.67
N PRO A 130 4.20 -4.15 12.68
CA PRO A 130 4.59 -4.52 14.04
C PRO A 130 5.16 -5.94 14.16
N SER A 131 4.62 -6.91 13.41
CA SER A 131 5.13 -8.29 13.44
C SER A 131 6.53 -8.37 12.81
N LEU A 132 6.79 -7.62 11.73
CA LEU A 132 8.10 -7.53 11.11
C LEU A 132 9.13 -6.92 12.07
N ILE A 133 8.80 -5.81 12.75
CA ILE A 133 9.70 -5.21 13.76
C ILE A 133 10.05 -6.23 14.85
N ASN A 134 9.06 -6.99 15.33
CA ASN A 134 9.28 -8.05 16.31
C ASN A 134 10.19 -9.17 15.80
N SER A 135 10.07 -9.56 14.54
CA SER A 135 10.98 -10.53 13.90
C SER A 135 12.41 -9.99 13.81
N LEU A 136 12.59 -8.73 13.42
CA LEU A 136 13.92 -8.11 13.30
C LEU A 136 14.69 -8.13 14.64
N ARG A 137 14.00 -7.89 15.77
CA ARG A 137 14.59 -8.01 17.11
C ARG A 137 15.18 -9.40 17.36
N LYS A 138 14.46 -10.45 16.95
CA LYS A 138 14.92 -11.84 17.10
C LYS A 138 16.11 -12.13 16.20
N TYR A 139 16.07 -11.68 14.96
CA TYR A 139 17.15 -11.90 14.00
C TYR A 139 18.46 -11.25 14.42
N ILE A 140 18.42 -10.10 15.09
CA ILE A 140 19.63 -9.49 15.67
C ILE A 140 20.21 -10.36 16.79
N ALA A 141 19.36 -10.88 17.68
CA ALA A 141 19.80 -11.73 18.79
C ALA A 141 20.36 -13.09 18.32
N GLU A 142 19.80 -13.65 17.25
CA GLU A 142 20.19 -14.91 16.64
C GLU A 142 21.28 -14.76 15.55
N GLU A 143 21.71 -13.53 15.28
CA GLU A 143 22.61 -13.17 14.17
C GLU A 143 22.16 -13.67 12.78
N ASN A 144 20.84 -13.82 12.58
CA ASN A 144 20.23 -14.24 11.32
C ASN A 144 19.99 -13.04 10.38
N PHE A 145 21.08 -12.48 9.86
CA PHE A 145 21.02 -11.27 9.02
C PHE A 145 20.44 -11.52 7.62
N GLU A 146 20.37 -12.76 7.17
CA GLU A 146 19.70 -13.13 5.92
C GLU A 146 18.18 -12.92 6.05
N SER A 147 17.57 -13.46 7.11
CA SER A 147 16.14 -13.23 7.40
C SER A 147 15.86 -11.77 7.72
N TYR A 148 16.78 -11.10 8.43
CA TYR A 148 16.70 -9.67 8.69
C TYR A 148 16.56 -8.86 7.40
N ALA A 149 17.37 -9.16 6.38
CA ALA A 149 17.33 -8.47 5.09
C ALA A 149 15.98 -8.63 4.36
N ILE A 150 15.28 -9.75 4.57
CA ILE A 150 13.97 -10.02 3.98
C ILE A 150 12.88 -9.18 4.68
N ASP A 151 12.85 -9.20 6.00
CA ASP A 151 11.80 -8.51 6.75
C ASP A 151 11.98 -6.98 6.72
N ILE A 152 13.22 -6.48 6.79
CA ILE A 152 13.49 -5.05 6.68
C ILE A 152 13.15 -4.52 5.28
N HIS A 153 13.32 -5.36 4.23
CA HIS A 153 12.88 -5.04 2.88
C HIS A 153 11.35 -4.88 2.80
N GLY A 154 10.61 -5.72 3.53
CA GLY A 154 9.15 -5.61 3.67
C GLY A 154 8.74 -4.27 4.29
N ILE A 155 9.39 -3.88 5.40
CA ILE A 155 9.12 -2.59 6.05
C ILE A 155 9.48 -1.42 5.12
N LYS A 156 10.63 -1.46 4.45
CA LYS A 156 11.03 -0.45 3.46
C LYS A 156 9.94 -0.24 2.40
N GLY A 157 9.46 -1.32 1.80
CA GLY A 157 8.42 -1.27 0.77
C GLY A 157 7.11 -0.68 1.31
N ALA A 158 6.68 -1.13 2.49
CA ALA A 158 5.49 -0.63 3.16
C ALA A 158 5.60 0.87 3.47
N SER A 159 6.74 1.33 4.00
CA SER A 159 6.96 2.73 4.36
C SER A 159 6.99 3.63 3.13
N TYR A 160 7.67 3.24 2.06
CA TYR A 160 7.64 4.01 0.82
C TYR A 160 6.24 4.03 0.16
N GLY A 161 5.47 2.95 0.31
CA GLY A 161 4.09 2.86 -0.16
C GLY A 161 3.19 3.97 0.41
N ILE A 162 3.31 4.22 1.71
CA ILE A 162 2.56 5.28 2.41
C ILE A 162 3.24 6.66 2.39
N CYS A 163 4.33 6.82 1.63
CA CYS A 163 5.15 8.04 1.63
C CYS A 163 5.81 8.38 2.98
N ALA A 164 6.11 7.37 3.81
CA ALA A 164 6.91 7.54 5.02
C ALA A 164 8.41 7.51 4.70
N GLN A 165 8.91 8.59 4.12
CA GLN A 165 10.26 8.65 3.51
C GLN A 165 11.39 8.38 4.52
N GLU A 166 11.30 8.92 5.72
CA GLU A 166 12.36 8.77 6.73
C GLU A 166 12.51 7.32 7.18
N THR A 167 11.38 6.68 7.54
CA THR A 167 11.35 5.26 7.90
C THR A 167 11.78 4.37 6.73
N GLY A 168 11.33 4.69 5.51
CA GLY A 168 11.72 3.97 4.29
C GLY A 168 13.24 4.02 4.04
N LYS A 169 13.85 5.21 4.14
CA LYS A 169 15.30 5.39 3.97
C LYS A 169 16.11 4.68 5.05
N ALA A 170 15.67 4.74 6.30
CA ALA A 170 16.34 4.03 7.40
C ALA A 170 16.26 2.50 7.22
N ALA A 171 15.10 1.98 6.79
CA ALA A 171 14.96 0.57 6.45
C ALA A 171 15.85 0.16 5.26
N GLU A 172 15.95 1.02 4.24
CA GLU A 172 16.82 0.80 3.09
C GLU A 172 18.30 0.74 3.45
N GLU A 173 18.77 1.66 4.30
CA GLU A 173 20.15 1.65 4.79
C GLU A 173 20.46 0.36 5.54
N LEU A 174 19.55 -0.09 6.42
CA LEU A 174 19.68 -1.34 7.15
C LEU A 174 19.63 -2.58 6.24
N GLU A 175 18.79 -2.56 5.19
CA GLU A 175 18.75 -3.61 4.18
C GLU A 175 20.08 -3.71 3.42
N MET A 176 20.65 -2.57 3.02
CA MET A 176 21.93 -2.53 2.33
C MET A 176 23.07 -3.03 3.22
N ALA A 177 23.10 -2.62 4.50
CA ALA A 177 24.06 -3.09 5.47
C ALA A 177 23.99 -4.63 5.65
N ALA A 178 22.78 -5.18 5.78
CA ALA A 178 22.58 -6.63 5.88
C ALA A 178 23.08 -7.39 4.66
N LYS A 179 22.81 -6.88 3.45
CA LYS A 179 23.31 -7.46 2.19
C LYS A 179 24.82 -7.36 2.01
N ALA A 180 25.43 -6.30 2.55
CA ALA A 180 26.86 -6.07 2.49
C ALA A 180 27.64 -6.82 3.59
N GLY A 181 26.95 -7.45 4.55
CA GLY A 181 27.58 -8.08 5.71
C GLY A 181 28.08 -7.07 6.76
N ASP A 182 27.63 -5.82 6.70
CA ASP A 182 28.01 -4.76 7.65
C ASP A 182 27.10 -4.81 8.88
N PHE A 183 27.37 -5.78 9.76
CA PHE A 183 26.56 -6.02 10.95
C PHE A 183 26.75 -4.96 12.04
N ASP A 184 27.88 -4.25 12.02
CA ASP A 184 28.14 -3.15 12.97
C ASP A 184 27.18 -1.99 12.71
N THR A 185 26.98 -1.63 11.43
CA THR A 185 25.99 -0.61 11.05
C THR A 185 24.57 -1.01 11.48
N ILE A 186 24.19 -2.29 11.34
CA ILE A 186 22.88 -2.79 11.80
C ILE A 186 22.75 -2.62 13.33
N LYS A 187 23.73 -3.11 14.09
CA LYS A 187 23.74 -3.03 15.57
C LYS A 187 23.69 -1.59 16.06
N GLN A 188 24.33 -0.65 15.35
CA GLN A 188 24.33 0.77 15.69
C GLN A 188 23.01 1.49 15.35
N LYS A 189 22.41 1.19 14.19
CA LYS A 189 21.29 1.98 13.64
C LYS A 189 19.92 1.36 13.88
N HIS A 190 19.82 0.06 14.16
CA HIS A 190 18.53 -0.63 14.30
C HIS A 190 17.63 0.01 15.37
N SER A 191 18.16 0.30 16.55
CA SER A 191 17.36 0.86 17.66
C SER A 191 16.76 2.24 17.31
N ALA A 192 17.49 3.06 16.55
CA ALA A 192 16.98 4.35 16.10
C ALA A 192 15.87 4.20 15.04
N PHE A 193 16.07 3.30 14.08
CA PHE A 193 15.05 2.94 13.09
C PHE A 193 13.77 2.44 13.76
N GLU A 194 13.91 1.50 14.68
CA GLU A 194 12.82 0.86 15.42
C GLU A 194 11.99 1.91 16.17
N LYS A 195 12.64 2.79 16.93
CA LYS A 195 11.96 3.89 17.64
C LYS A 195 11.18 4.80 16.70
N ASN A 196 11.76 5.15 15.54
CA ASN A 196 11.09 6.00 14.56
C ASN A 196 9.87 5.28 13.95
N ALA A 197 10.02 3.99 13.62
CA ALA A 197 8.94 3.18 13.06
C ALA A 197 7.79 2.97 14.07
N GLU A 198 8.09 2.72 15.34
CA GLU A 198 7.10 2.60 16.41
C GLU A 198 6.36 3.90 16.68
N THR A 199 7.07 5.04 16.62
CA THR A 199 6.45 6.37 16.74
C THR A 199 5.42 6.58 15.63
N LEU A 200 5.82 6.35 14.38
CA LEU A 200 4.92 6.45 13.22
C LEU A 200 3.72 5.49 13.35
N LEU A 201 3.95 4.25 13.81
CA LEU A 201 2.88 3.27 14.02
C LEU A 201 1.86 3.75 15.06
N ASN A 202 2.32 4.35 16.16
CA ASN A 202 1.44 4.87 17.19
C ASN A 202 0.60 6.05 16.67
N ASP A 203 1.22 6.98 15.94
CA ASP A 203 0.51 8.13 15.35
C ASP A 203 -0.54 7.66 14.32
N LEU A 204 -0.20 6.67 13.50
CA LEU A 204 -1.13 6.07 12.53
C LEU A 204 -2.29 5.33 13.21
N ARG A 205 -2.03 4.60 14.30
CA ARG A 205 -3.10 3.94 15.06
C ARG A 205 -4.06 4.94 15.67
N GLN A 206 -3.56 6.01 16.28
CA GLN A 206 -4.41 7.08 16.81
C GLN A 206 -5.24 7.75 15.72
N LEU A 207 -4.68 7.93 14.51
CA LEU A 207 -5.44 8.41 13.36
C LEU A 207 -6.57 7.45 13.01
N ILE A 208 -6.28 6.16 12.85
CA ILE A 208 -7.28 5.15 12.47
C ILE A 208 -8.38 5.05 13.53
N ASP A 209 -8.02 5.01 14.82
CA ASP A 209 -8.99 4.97 15.91
C ASP A 209 -9.92 6.20 15.88
N ARG A 210 -9.36 7.40 15.63
CA ARG A 210 -10.16 8.63 15.48
C ARG A 210 -11.11 8.57 14.29
N ILE A 211 -10.68 7.99 13.17
CA ILE A 211 -11.53 7.81 11.99
C ILE A 211 -12.65 6.82 12.28
N ASP A 212 -12.31 5.67 12.89
CA ASP A 212 -13.28 4.63 13.23
C ASP A 212 -14.32 5.12 14.24
N ASP A 213 -13.91 5.93 15.23
CA ASP A 213 -14.80 6.57 16.19
C ASP A 213 -15.70 7.64 15.54
N ALA A 214 -15.21 8.37 14.54
CA ALA A 214 -16.02 9.35 13.80
C ALA A 214 -17.07 8.67 12.90
N VAL A 215 -16.75 7.48 12.36
CA VAL A 215 -17.67 6.68 11.52
C VAL A 215 -18.68 5.90 12.37
N ARG A 216 -18.37 5.60 13.64
CA ARG A 216 -19.33 5.05 14.60
C ARG A 216 -20.46 6.05 14.83
N LYS A 217 -21.55 5.86 14.09
CA LYS A 217 -22.84 6.52 14.36
C LYS A 217 -23.14 6.35 15.85
N PRO A 218 -23.35 7.43 16.63
CA PRO A 218 -23.81 7.28 18.00
C PRO A 218 -25.05 6.39 17.98
N ALA A 219 -25.15 5.45 18.93
CA ALA A 219 -26.33 4.59 19.04
C ALA A 219 -27.56 5.48 18.95
N ALA A 220 -28.38 5.28 17.91
CA ALA A 220 -29.60 6.05 17.76
C ALA A 220 -30.36 5.92 19.08
N ALA A 221 -30.74 7.05 19.69
CA ALA A 221 -31.61 7.01 20.84
C ALA A 221 -32.82 6.13 20.48
N SER A 222 -33.19 5.22 21.37
CA SER A 222 -34.37 4.39 21.14
C SER A 222 -35.53 5.29 20.71
N PRO A 223 -36.22 4.98 19.60
CA PRO A 223 -37.31 5.82 19.12
C PRO A 223 -38.34 6.01 20.23
N ASP A 224 -38.92 7.20 20.30
CA ASP A 224 -39.91 7.54 21.32
C ASP A 224 -41.01 6.46 21.37
N PRO A 225 -41.19 5.78 22.53
CA PRO A 225 -42.20 4.72 22.66
C PRO A 225 -43.61 5.17 22.30
N SER A 226 -43.93 6.45 22.51
CA SER A 226 -45.23 7.02 22.13
C SER A 226 -45.42 7.07 20.62
N LEU A 227 -44.37 7.47 19.89
CA LEU A 227 -44.37 7.54 18.43
C LEU A 227 -44.42 6.14 17.78
N LEU A 228 -43.79 5.15 18.42
CA LEU A 228 -43.92 3.74 18.01
C LEU A 228 -45.34 3.20 18.22
N ALA A 229 -46.00 3.60 19.31
CA ALA A 229 -47.38 3.21 19.58
C ALA A 229 -48.35 3.84 18.57
N GLU A 230 -48.15 5.11 18.19
CA GLU A 230 -48.93 5.79 17.16
C GLU A 230 -48.77 5.14 15.79
N LEU A 231 -47.52 4.85 15.38
CA LEU A 231 -47.24 4.14 14.12
C LEU A 231 -47.90 2.77 14.08
N ARG A 232 -47.83 2.02 15.18
CA ARG A 232 -48.47 0.70 15.28
C ARG A 232 -49.99 0.80 15.16
N ALA A 233 -50.61 1.74 15.87
CA ALA A 233 -52.06 1.96 15.79
C ALA A 233 -52.49 2.37 14.37
N ALA A 234 -51.70 3.19 13.68
CA ALA A 234 -51.95 3.57 12.29
C ALA A 234 -51.84 2.39 11.31
N CYS A 235 -50.88 1.48 11.53
CA CYS A 235 -50.74 0.26 10.73
C CYS A 235 -51.86 -0.76 10.99
N GLU A 236 -52.37 -0.86 12.22
CA GLU A 236 -53.48 -1.76 12.58
C GLU A 236 -54.86 -1.23 12.11
N ALA A 237 -54.94 0.04 11.72
CA ALA A 237 -56.17 0.69 11.23
C ALA A 237 -56.38 0.57 9.71
N PHE A 238 -55.46 -0.08 8.98
CA PHE A 238 -55.54 -0.37 7.54
C PHE A 238 -55.85 -1.84 7.29
#